data_AF-F2SHW4-F1
#
_entry.id   AF-F2SHW4-F1
#
_cell.length_a   1.000
_cell.length_b   1.000
_cell.length_c   1.000
_cell.angle_alpha   90.00
_cell.angle_beta   90.00
_cell.angle_gamma   90.00
#
_symmetry.space_group_name_H-M   'P 1'
#
loop_
_entity.id
_entity.type
_entity.pdbx_description
1 polymer ?
#
loop_
_entity_poly.entity_id
_entity_poly.type
_entity_poly.pdbx_seq_one_letter_code
_entity_poly.pdbx_strand_id
1 'polypeptide(L)'
;MGGGSGTARGTGVVRSRRQVWTIETAYGGPIDVILGVNGYIWISKHVRDPSEEDSSGSKSKVSFTRLEDMVSTSMYSSQNDNIPLATRKEITRIAGCIRVLVEGGVKVDQETVMKAYEASLALDDEEEDSDIEGDDGQGSTRKEGRYYLGGEKASRLIATVLSRGS
;
A
#
# COMPACT_ATOMS: atom_id res chain seq x y z
N MET A 1 -31.10 11.49 30.90
CA MET A 1 -30.53 10.30 30.24
C MET A 1 -30.00 10.76 28.89
N GLY A 2 -28.75 11.21 28.83
CA GLY A 2 -28.10 11.61 27.58
C GLY A 2 -27.20 10.47 27.12
N GLY A 3 -27.61 9.77 26.07
CA GLY A 3 -26.75 8.77 25.42
C GLY A 3 -25.57 9.48 24.78
N GLY A 4 -24.38 9.31 25.37
CA GLY A 4 -23.14 9.68 24.72
C GLY A 4 -23.01 8.87 23.43
N SER A 5 -23.14 9.56 22.30
CA SER A 5 -22.80 9.01 20.99
C SER A 5 -21.32 8.60 21.02
N GLY A 6 -21.08 7.31 21.18
CA GLY A 6 -19.76 6.70 21.21
C GLY A 6 -19.18 6.60 19.80
N THR A 7 -18.96 7.72 19.11
CA THR A 7 -18.00 7.75 18.02
C THR A 7 -16.61 7.79 18.63
N ALA A 8 -16.06 6.62 18.93
CA ALA A 8 -14.62 6.49 19.05
C ALA A 8 -14.02 6.91 17.70
N ARG A 9 -13.66 8.19 17.58
CA ARG A 9 -12.90 8.75 16.46
C ARG A 9 -11.47 8.21 16.59
N GLY A 10 -11.30 6.92 16.27
CA GLY A 10 -10.01 6.26 16.28
C GLY A 10 -9.19 6.80 15.11
N THR A 11 -8.34 7.78 15.40
CA THR A 11 -7.31 8.24 14.46
C THR A 11 -6.18 7.21 14.41
N GLY A 12 -5.58 7.02 13.23
CA GLY A 12 -4.51 6.05 13.05
C GLY A 12 -5.00 4.61 12.85
N VAL A 13 -4.13 3.64 13.12
CA VAL A 13 -4.42 2.22 12.88
C VAL A 13 -5.51 1.71 13.80
N VAL A 14 -6.61 1.20 13.21
CA VAL A 14 -7.70 0.60 13.96
C VAL A 14 -7.67 -0.92 13.80
N ARG A 15 -8.09 -1.62 14.87
CA ARG A 15 -8.27 -3.07 14.81
C ARG A 15 -9.38 -3.40 13.83
N SER A 16 -9.03 -4.12 12.77
CA SER A 16 -9.96 -4.60 11.74
C SER A 16 -9.90 -6.11 11.62
N ARG A 17 -10.80 -6.69 10.81
CA ARG A 17 -10.88 -8.13 10.54
C ARG A 17 -9.60 -8.68 9.89
N ARG A 18 -8.88 -7.83 9.14
CA ARG A 18 -7.58 -8.12 8.54
C ARG A 18 -6.60 -7.00 8.89
N GLN A 19 -5.44 -7.39 9.38
CA GLN A 19 -4.31 -6.51 9.67
C GLN A 19 -3.11 -6.82 8.77
N VAL A 20 -3.14 -7.98 8.10
CA VAL A 20 -2.14 -8.43 7.13
C VAL A 20 -2.89 -8.76 5.85
N TRP A 21 -2.47 -8.19 4.73
CA TRP A 21 -3.01 -8.52 3.41
C TRP A 21 -2.02 -8.14 2.32
N THR A 22 -2.21 -8.74 1.14
CA THR A 22 -1.47 -8.43 -0.08
C THR A 22 -2.31 -7.52 -0.97
N ILE A 23 -1.68 -6.51 -1.56
CA ILE A 23 -2.25 -5.61 -2.56
C ILE A 23 -1.67 -5.99 -3.92
N GLU A 24 -2.56 -6.31 -4.86
CA GLU A 24 -2.22 -6.41 -6.28
C GLU A 24 -2.15 -5.00 -6.85
N THR A 25 -0.95 -4.57 -7.24
CA THR A 25 -0.70 -3.19 -7.67
C THR A 25 -0.93 -3.00 -9.16
N ALA A 26 -1.30 -1.79 -9.58
CA ALA A 26 -1.57 -1.49 -10.99
C ALA A 26 -0.33 -1.61 -11.91
N TYR A 27 0.83 -1.11 -11.46
CA TYR A 27 2.05 -1.03 -12.28
C TYR A 27 3.22 -1.89 -11.78
N GLY A 28 3.16 -2.35 -10.53
CA GLY A 28 4.22 -3.11 -9.86
C GLY A 28 3.88 -4.59 -9.64
N GLY A 29 4.75 -5.28 -8.92
CA GLY A 29 4.42 -6.60 -8.35
C GLY A 29 3.64 -6.51 -7.04
N PRO A 30 3.09 -7.63 -6.55
CA PRO A 30 2.31 -7.66 -5.31
C PRO A 30 3.08 -7.12 -4.10
N ILE A 31 2.37 -6.44 -3.21
CA ILE A 31 2.91 -5.79 -2.01
C ILE A 31 2.15 -6.27 -0.78
N ASP A 32 2.86 -6.67 0.26
CA ASP A 32 2.26 -6.98 1.56
C ASP A 32 2.21 -5.75 2.45
N VAL A 33 1.06 -5.58 3.12
CA VAL A 33 0.84 -4.54 4.12
C VAL A 33 0.48 -5.20 5.44
N ILE A 34 1.22 -4.83 6.48
CA ILE A 34 1.00 -5.24 7.87
C ILE A 34 0.73 -3.99 8.69
N LEU A 35 -0.47 -3.90 9.25
CA LEU A 35 -0.87 -2.88 10.20
C LEU A 35 -0.72 -3.42 11.62
N GLY A 36 0.27 -2.90 12.36
CA GLY A 36 0.39 -3.14 13.79
C GLY A 36 -0.59 -2.26 14.57
N VAL A 37 -1.33 -2.86 15.49
CA VAL A 37 -2.26 -2.13 16.38
C VAL A 37 -1.57 -1.15 17.33
N ASN A 38 -0.23 -1.20 17.40
CA ASN A 38 0.64 -0.23 18.08
C ASN A 38 0.98 0.99 17.20
N GLY A 39 0.45 1.08 15.99
CA GLY A 39 0.71 2.15 15.03
C GLY A 39 1.91 1.92 14.12
N TYR A 40 2.68 0.84 14.32
CA TYR A 40 3.76 0.48 13.40
C TYR A 40 3.19 -0.20 12.16
N ILE A 41 3.62 0.26 10.99
CA ILE A 41 3.15 -0.24 9.70
C ILE A 41 4.35 -0.75 8.93
N TRP A 42 4.21 -1.94 8.37
CA TRP A 42 5.21 -2.54 7.50
C TRP A 42 4.63 -2.73 6.10
N ILE A 43 5.36 -2.27 5.10
CA ILE A 43 5.00 -2.38 3.68
C ILE A 43 6.21 -2.98 2.96
N SER A 44 6.02 -4.12 2.32
CA SER A 44 7.11 -4.84 1.66
C SER A 44 6.67 -5.44 0.33
N LYS A 45 7.62 -5.64 -0.59
CA LYS A 45 7.40 -6.51 -1.74
C LYS A 45 6.91 -7.86 -1.24
N HIS A 46 5.87 -8.40 -1.88
CA HIS A 46 5.37 -9.73 -1.54
C HIS A 46 6.41 -10.79 -1.85
N VAL A 47 6.65 -11.68 -0.89
CA VAL A 47 7.50 -12.86 -1.04
C VAL A 47 6.56 -14.06 -1.12
N ARG A 48 6.58 -14.76 -2.25
CA ARG A 48 5.78 -15.98 -2.40
C ARG A 48 6.32 -17.06 -1.47
N ASP A 49 5.42 -17.74 -0.77
CA ASP A 49 5.80 -18.88 0.05
C ASP A 49 6.28 -20.01 -0.88
N PRO A 50 7.47 -20.58 -0.69
CA PRO A 50 7.93 -21.72 -1.51
C PRO A 50 6.97 -22.92 -1.47
N SER A 51 6.07 -23.02 -0.48
CA SER A 51 5.01 -24.04 -0.44
C SER A 51 3.87 -23.84 -1.45
N GLU A 52 3.70 -22.62 -1.99
CA GLU A 52 2.66 -22.31 -2.98
C GLU A 52 3.05 -22.79 -4.40
N GLU A 53 4.33 -23.09 -4.66
CA GLU A 53 4.80 -23.62 -5.96
C GLU A 53 4.42 -25.09 -6.18
N ASP A 54 4.10 -25.85 -5.12
CA ASP A 54 3.84 -27.29 -5.19
C ASP A 54 2.42 -27.66 -5.68
N SER A 55 1.55 -26.67 -5.94
CA SER A 55 0.22 -26.92 -6.53
C SER A 55 0.26 -27.19 -8.03
N SER A 56 1.41 -26.99 -8.69
CA SER A 56 1.64 -27.33 -10.10
C SER A 56 2.66 -28.49 -10.25
N GLY A 57 2.36 -29.63 -9.61
CA GLY A 57 2.65 -30.93 -10.21
C GLY A 57 4.12 -31.34 -10.44
N SER A 58 5.08 -30.97 -9.59
CA SER A 58 6.37 -31.67 -9.56
C SER A 58 6.87 -31.92 -8.14
N LYS A 59 6.59 -33.12 -7.64
CA LYS A 59 7.12 -33.63 -6.37
C LYS A 59 8.65 -33.70 -6.46
N SER A 60 9.34 -32.70 -5.90
CA SER A 60 10.68 -32.93 -5.37
C SER A 60 10.65 -32.69 -3.86
N LYS A 61 10.58 -33.82 -3.14
CA LYS A 61 10.76 -33.92 -1.70
C LYS A 61 12.19 -33.54 -1.36
N VAL A 62 12.55 -32.26 -1.50
CA VAL A 62 13.81 -31.73 -0.99
C VAL A 62 13.65 -31.70 0.52
N SER A 63 14.52 -32.45 1.19
CA SER A 63 14.56 -32.67 2.64
C SER A 63 14.16 -31.43 3.44
N PHE A 64 13.02 -31.50 4.12
CA PHE A 64 12.43 -30.49 5.01
C PHE A 64 13.48 -29.81 5.92
N THR A 65 14.49 -30.56 6.38
CA THR A 65 15.58 -30.09 7.24
C THR A 65 16.55 -29.08 6.62
N ARG A 66 16.80 -29.14 5.30
CA ARG A 66 17.68 -28.15 4.64
C ARG A 66 16.97 -26.85 4.32
N LEU A 67 15.65 -26.90 4.13
CA LEU A 67 14.84 -25.73 3.82
C LEU A 67 14.65 -24.86 5.08
N GLU A 68 14.39 -25.48 6.24
CA GLU A 68 14.29 -24.76 7.52
C GLU A 68 15.62 -24.09 7.94
N ASP A 69 16.77 -24.74 7.67
CA ASP A 69 18.10 -24.18 7.94
C ASP A 69 18.45 -22.98 7.01
N MET A 70 18.03 -23.02 5.74
CA MET A 70 18.20 -21.91 4.81
C MET A 70 17.29 -20.72 5.14
N VAL A 71 16.05 -20.99 5.56
CA VAL A 71 15.09 -19.98 6.00
C VAL A 71 15.53 -19.34 7.31
N SER A 72 16.02 -20.13 8.29
CA SER A 72 16.51 -19.57 9.56
C SER A 72 17.74 -18.67 9.41
N THR A 73 18.61 -18.95 8.44
CA THR A 73 19.76 -18.08 8.13
C THR A 73 19.31 -16.78 7.44
N SER A 74 18.33 -16.83 6.55
CA SER A 74 17.82 -15.64 5.85
C SER A 74 16.91 -14.77 6.72
N MET A 75 16.26 -15.33 7.74
CA MET A 75 15.41 -14.59 8.69
C MET A 75 16.14 -13.48 9.45
N TYR A 76 17.45 -13.63 9.67
CA TYR A 76 18.28 -12.63 10.34
C TYR A 76 19.20 -11.87 9.37
N SER A 77 19.01 -12.05 8.07
CA SER A 77 19.70 -11.26 7.05
C SER A 77 19.18 -9.83 7.03
N SER A 78 20.09 -8.86 7.00
CA SER A 78 19.76 -7.45 6.76
C SER A 78 19.78 -7.08 5.28
N GLN A 79 20.03 -8.05 4.38
CA GLN A 79 20.08 -7.82 2.94
C GLN A 79 18.70 -8.05 2.32
N ASN A 80 18.13 -7.00 1.75
CA ASN A 80 16.87 -7.08 1.02
C ASN A 80 17.04 -7.72 -0.35
N ASP A 81 15.97 -8.36 -0.84
CA ASP A 81 15.86 -8.80 -2.22
C ASP A 81 15.92 -7.63 -3.21
N ASN A 82 16.16 -7.95 -4.49
CA ASN A 82 15.99 -6.97 -5.56
C ASN A 82 14.51 -6.56 -5.67
N ILE A 83 14.25 -5.26 -5.52
CA ILE A 83 12.93 -4.64 -5.67
C ILE A 83 12.95 -3.76 -6.93
N PRO A 84 12.16 -4.09 -7.97
CA PRO A 84 12.03 -3.28 -9.18
C PRO A 84 11.55 -1.87 -8.88
N LEU A 85 11.90 -0.92 -9.75
CA LEU A 85 11.52 0.48 -9.60
C LEU A 85 9.99 0.66 -9.52
N ALA A 86 9.24 -0.07 -10.36
CA ALA A 86 7.78 -0.03 -10.35
C ALA A 86 7.21 -0.43 -8.99
N THR A 87 7.63 -1.55 -8.41
CA THR A 87 7.22 -1.97 -7.06
C THR A 87 7.59 -0.94 -5.99
N ARG A 88 8.79 -0.33 -6.06
CA ARG A 88 9.18 0.72 -5.09
C ARG A 88 8.28 1.96 -5.16
N LYS A 89 7.85 2.35 -6.36
CA LYS A 89 6.89 3.46 -6.55
C LYS A 89 5.55 3.12 -5.92
N GLU A 90 5.07 1.89 -6.10
CA GLU A 90 3.82 1.43 -5.50
C GLU A 90 3.89 1.35 -3.96
N ILE A 91 5.01 0.88 -3.38
CA ILE A 91 5.26 0.96 -1.92
C ILE A 91 5.16 2.41 -1.44
N THR A 92 5.76 3.35 -2.20
CA THR A 92 5.76 4.77 -1.87
C THR A 92 4.36 5.38 -1.95
N ARG A 93 3.58 5.01 -2.97
CA ARG A 93 2.18 5.42 -3.13
C ARG A 93 1.33 4.97 -1.95
N ILE A 94 1.40 3.68 -1.58
CA ILE A 94 0.66 3.13 -0.44
C ILE A 94 1.06 3.83 0.86
N ALA A 95 2.36 4.05 1.08
CA ALA A 95 2.83 4.80 2.24
C ALA A 95 2.31 6.25 2.27
N GLY A 96 2.26 6.91 1.11
CA GLY A 96 1.67 8.24 0.94
C GLY A 96 0.18 8.27 1.27
N CYS A 97 -0.60 7.30 0.76
CA CYS A 97 -2.01 7.14 1.07
C CYS A 97 -2.25 7.01 2.58
N ILE A 98 -1.46 6.18 3.27
CA ILE A 98 -1.56 6.00 4.72
C ILE A 98 -1.25 7.30 5.47
N ARG A 99 -0.23 8.05 5.05
CA ARG A 99 0.08 9.36 5.65
C ARG A 99 -1.08 10.33 5.51
N VAL A 100 -1.65 10.43 4.31
CA VAL A 100 -2.81 11.28 4.03
C VAL A 100 -4.02 10.89 4.90
N LEU A 101 -4.29 9.59 5.06
CA LEU A 101 -5.37 9.11 5.93
C LEU A 101 -5.14 9.54 7.38
N VAL A 102 -3.91 9.38 7.90
CA VAL A 102 -3.56 9.77 9.28
C VAL A 102 -3.67 11.29 9.49
N GLU A 103 -3.12 12.08 8.57
CA GLU A 103 -3.18 13.55 8.60
C GLU A 103 -4.62 14.06 8.49
N GLY A 104 -5.45 13.38 7.70
CA GLY A 104 -6.89 13.63 7.60
C GLY A 104 -7.72 13.16 8.79
N GLY A 105 -7.10 12.53 9.80
CA GLY A 105 -7.81 11.97 10.96
C GLY A 105 -8.76 10.83 10.61
N VAL A 106 -8.54 10.16 9.47
CA VAL A 106 -9.31 9.01 9.02
C VAL A 106 -8.71 7.74 9.66
N LYS A 107 -9.57 6.78 10.01
CA LYS A 107 -9.11 5.46 10.49
C LYS A 107 -8.25 4.79 9.42
N VAL A 108 -7.23 4.04 9.84
CA VAL A 108 -6.38 3.25 8.95
C VAL A 108 -6.70 1.77 9.18
N ASP A 109 -7.39 1.19 8.21
CA ASP A 109 -7.68 -0.24 8.09
C ASP A 109 -7.52 -0.68 6.63
N GLN A 110 -7.65 -1.98 6.35
CA GLN A 110 -7.54 -2.49 4.99
C GLN A 110 -8.46 -1.76 3.99
N GLU A 111 -9.71 -1.50 4.37
CA GLU A 111 -10.71 -0.92 3.46
C GLU A 111 -10.36 0.52 3.08
N THR A 112 -10.05 1.35 4.08
CA THR A 112 -9.64 2.74 3.88
C THR A 112 -8.33 2.85 3.10
N VAL A 113 -7.36 1.97 3.35
CA VAL A 113 -6.09 1.93 2.59
C VAL A 113 -6.32 1.54 1.14
N MET A 114 -7.14 0.52 0.86
CA MET A 114 -7.46 0.12 -0.52
C MET A 114 -8.21 1.24 -1.27
N LYS A 115 -9.19 1.88 -0.65
CA LYS A 115 -9.91 3.03 -1.24
C LYS A 115 -8.97 4.20 -1.53
N ALA A 116 -8.06 4.50 -0.61
CA ALA A 116 -7.07 5.55 -0.78
C ALA A 116 -6.11 5.24 -1.94
N TYR A 117 -5.68 3.97 -2.04
CA TYR A 117 -4.84 3.50 -3.13
C TYR A 117 -5.53 3.66 -4.50
N GLU A 118 -6.77 3.17 -4.65
CA GLU A 118 -7.55 3.33 -5.89
C GLU A 118 -7.76 4.81 -6.25
N ALA A 119 -8.12 5.64 -5.26
CA ALA A 119 -8.27 7.09 -5.47
C ALA A 119 -6.96 7.75 -5.92
N SER A 120 -5.81 7.31 -5.38
CA SER A 120 -4.52 7.83 -5.78
C SER A 120 -4.13 7.44 -7.21
N LEU A 121 -4.60 6.30 -7.71
CA LEU A 121 -4.38 5.89 -9.11
C LEU A 121 -5.22 6.76 -10.06
N ALA A 122 -6.49 6.97 -9.74
CA ALA A 122 -7.36 7.84 -10.54
C ALA A 122 -6.81 9.27 -10.65
N LEU A 123 -6.27 9.82 -9.56
CA LEU A 123 -5.63 11.15 -9.58
C LEU A 123 -4.36 11.18 -10.43
N ASP A 124 -3.61 10.08 -10.51
CA ASP A 124 -2.43 9.99 -11.36
C ASP A 124 -2.79 9.90 -12.84
N ASP A 125 -3.85 9.16 -13.18
CA ASP A 125 -4.36 9.03 -14.55
C ASP A 125 -4.93 10.38 -15.04
N GLU A 126 -5.69 11.10 -14.20
CA GLU A 126 -6.22 12.45 -14.49
C GLU A 126 -5.10 13.46 -14.81
N GLU A 127 -3.96 13.38 -14.12
CA GLU A 127 -2.82 14.25 -14.39
C GLU A 127 -2.12 13.91 -15.70
N GLU A 128 -1.99 12.62 -16.03
CA GLU A 128 -1.43 12.18 -17.31
C GLU A 128 -2.23 12.72 -18.49
N ASP A 129 -3.56 12.63 -18.44
CA ASP A 129 -4.43 13.17 -19.48
C ASP A 129 -4.28 14.69 -19.63
N SER A 130 -4.18 15.41 -18.50
CA SER A 130 -4.04 16.87 -18.51
C SER A 130 -2.71 17.37 -19.08
N ASP A 131 -1.62 16.61 -18.91
CA ASP A 131 -0.30 16.94 -19.45
C ASP A 131 -0.24 16.69 -20.97
N ILE A 132 -1.07 15.80 -21.51
CA ILE A 132 -1.14 15.49 -22.95
C ILE A 132 -1.87 16.61 -23.72
N GLU A 133 -2.84 17.29 -23.11
CA GLU A 133 -3.60 18.37 -23.75
C GLU A 133 -2.90 19.75 -23.73
N GLY A 134 -1.79 19.89 -22.99
CA GLY A 134 -1.09 21.17 -22.75
C GLY A 134 0.26 21.33 -23.46
N ASP A 135 0.40 20.89 -24.71
CA ASP A 135 1.65 20.97 -25.50
C ASP A 135 2.03 22.41 -25.92
N ASP A 136 2.53 23.19 -24.98
CA ASP A 136 3.28 24.44 -25.24
C ASP A 136 4.81 24.21 -25.19
N GLY A 137 5.28 22.98 -25.39
CA GLY A 137 6.71 22.70 -25.61
C GLY A 137 7.67 22.95 -24.42
N GLN A 138 7.17 23.08 -23.20
CA GLN A 138 7.98 23.32 -21.99
C GLN A 138 7.92 22.14 -20.99
N GLY A 139 7.96 20.90 -21.50
CA GLY A 139 7.59 19.68 -20.77
C GLY A 139 8.68 18.93 -19.98
N SER A 140 9.81 19.55 -19.60
CA SER A 140 10.92 18.79 -18.97
C SER A 140 11.01 18.94 -17.44
N THR A 141 10.50 20.02 -16.85
CA THR A 141 10.77 20.35 -15.44
C THR A 141 9.70 19.85 -14.46
N ARG A 142 8.55 19.36 -14.94
CA ARG A 142 7.35 19.06 -14.12
C ARG A 142 7.15 17.57 -13.78
N LYS A 143 8.20 16.74 -13.78
CA LYS A 143 8.08 15.32 -13.38
C LYS A 143 8.37 15.06 -11.91
N GLU A 144 9.05 15.99 -11.23
CA GLU A 144 9.30 15.88 -9.79
C GLU A 144 8.03 16.20 -9.00
N GLY A 145 7.63 15.29 -8.11
CA GLY A 145 6.47 15.48 -7.25
C GLY A 145 5.15 14.89 -7.77
N ARG A 146 5.12 14.24 -8.94
CA ARG A 146 3.88 13.59 -9.43
C ARG A 146 3.30 12.59 -8.42
N TYR A 147 4.16 11.79 -7.81
CA TYR A 147 3.78 10.81 -6.77
C TYR A 147 3.54 11.41 -5.38
N TYR A 148 3.69 12.73 -5.21
CA TYR A 148 3.43 13.39 -3.94
C TYR A 148 1.92 13.55 -3.75
N LEU A 149 1.39 12.93 -2.69
CA LEU A 149 -0.06 12.93 -2.39
C LEU A 149 -0.48 14.04 -1.40
N GLY A 150 0.38 15.04 -1.14
CA GLY A 150 0.05 16.13 -0.22
C GLY A 150 -0.78 17.26 -0.84
N GLY A 151 -1.13 18.25 -0.02
CA GLY A 151 -1.82 19.47 -0.46
C GLY A 151 -3.24 19.22 -0.98
N GLU A 152 -3.56 19.71 -2.18
CA GLU A 152 -4.89 19.56 -2.76
C GLU A 152 -5.24 18.08 -3.04
N LYS A 153 -4.26 17.29 -3.48
CA LYS A 153 -4.44 15.84 -3.70
C LYS A 153 -4.83 15.12 -2.43
N ALA A 154 -4.23 15.47 -1.29
CA ALA A 154 -4.58 14.89 0.01
C ALA A 154 -6.06 15.13 0.34
N SER A 155 -6.51 16.37 0.19
CA SER A 155 -7.90 16.76 0.44
C SER A 155 -8.89 16.01 -0.46
N ARG A 156 -8.58 15.91 -1.76
CA ARG A 156 -9.40 15.15 -2.73
C ARG A 156 -9.43 13.67 -2.39
N LEU A 157 -8.29 13.08 -2.08
CA LEU A 157 -8.18 11.67 -1.69
C LEU A 157 -9.03 11.38 -0.43
N ILE A 158 -8.92 12.22 0.60
CA ILE A 158 -9.71 12.09 1.83
C ILE A 158 -11.21 12.20 1.51
N ALA A 159 -11.60 13.18 0.70
CA ALA A 159 -12.99 13.34 0.28
C ALA A 159 -13.53 12.10 -0.44
N THR A 160 -12.74 11.49 -1.33
CA THR A 160 -13.10 10.26 -2.03
C THR A 160 -13.25 9.07 -1.07
N VAL A 161 -12.36 8.93 -0.09
CA VAL A 161 -12.43 7.86 0.92
C VAL A 161 -13.68 8.01 1.82
N LEU A 162 -14.07 9.25 2.14
CA LEU A 162 -15.20 9.55 3.02
C LEU A 162 -16.57 9.58 2.30
N SER A 163 -16.63 9.85 1.00
CA SER A 163 -17.89 10.10 0.28
C SER A 163 -18.77 8.88 0.01
N ARG A 164 -18.30 7.64 0.27
CA ARG A 164 -19.04 6.40 -0.03
C ARG A 164 -19.43 5.60 1.21
N GLY A 165 -19.97 6.31 2.20
CA GLY A 165 -20.63 5.73 3.37
C GLY A 165 -22.08 6.22 3.48
N SER A 166 -22.93 5.81 2.54
CA SER A 166 -24.40 5.84 2.67
C SER A 166 -25.00 4.56 2.11
#